data_AF-A0ABC7ZVG3-F1
#
_entry.id   AF-A0ABC7ZVG3-F1
#
_cell.length_a   1.000
_cell.length_b   1.000
_cell.length_c   1.000
_cell.angle_alpha   90.00
_cell.angle_beta   90.00
_cell.angle_gamma   90.00
#
_symmetry.space_group_name_H-M   'P 1'
#
loop_
_entity.id
_entity.type
_entity.pdbx_description
1 polymer ?
#
loop_
_entity_poly.entity_id
_entity_poly.type
_entity_poly.pdbx_seq_one_letter_code
_entity_poly.pdbx_strand_id
1 'polypeptide(L)' 'MLKPHYGTALVSREDVKPGTAILYNGRYYMASANVNNALYAHSLIEKIRIISDAIEVYLNNKGQPLISPA' A
#
# COMPACT_ATOMS: atom_id res chain seq x y z
N MET A 1 -2.48 -13.22 4.64
CA MET A 1 -2.18 -12.98 6.06
C MET A 1 -1.19 -11.82 6.13
N LEU A 2 -1.50 -10.74 6.84
CA LEU A 2 -0.62 -9.56 6.92
C LEU A 2 0.61 -9.92 7.76
N LYS A 3 1.82 -9.64 7.23
CA LYS A 3 3.05 -9.76 8.02
C LYS A 3 2.99 -8.80 9.23
N PRO A 4 3.72 -9.07 10.33
CA PRO A 4 3.81 -8.14 11.45
C PRO A 4 4.15 -6.73 10.94
N HIS A 5 3.36 -5.75 11.38
CA HIS A 5 3.50 -4.34 11.02
C HIS A 5 3.58 -3.47 12.29
N TYR A 6 4.17 -2.29 12.16
CA TYR A 6 4.54 -1.42 13.27
C TYR A 6 3.89 -0.03 13.11
N GLY A 7 2.58 -0.04 12.86
CA GLY A 7 1.80 1.16 12.57
C GLY A 7 1.65 1.47 11.07
N THR A 8 1.20 2.68 10.79
CA THR A 8 0.99 3.22 9.44
C THR A 8 1.61 4.60 9.31
N ALA A 9 1.84 5.03 8.06
CA ALA A 9 2.21 6.40 7.74
C ALA A 9 1.59 6.84 6.40
N LEU A 10 1.29 8.13 6.28
CA LEU A 10 0.96 8.74 5.00
C LEU A 10 2.25 9.04 4.23
N VAL A 11 2.31 8.56 2.99
CA VAL A 11 3.42 8.81 2.04
C VAL A 11 2.88 9.36 0.73
N SER A 12 3.74 10.00 -0.06
CA SER A 12 3.40 10.36 -1.43
C SER A 12 3.07 9.10 -2.23
N ARG A 13 2.01 9.15 -3.05
CA ARG A 13 1.65 8.07 -3.96
C ARG A 13 2.82 7.72 -4.86
N GLU A 14 3.62 8.69 -5.29
CA GLU A 14 4.77 8.48 -6.19
C GLU A 14 5.84 7.56 -5.58
N ASP A 15 5.95 7.52 -4.25
CA ASP A 15 6.92 6.69 -3.53
C ASP A 15 6.43 5.24 -3.31
N VAL A 16 5.16 4.95 -3.59
CA VAL A 16 4.57 3.63 -3.37
C VAL A 16 4.99 2.66 -4.46
N LYS A 17 5.68 1.59 -4.08
CA LYS A 17 6.13 0.53 -5.00
C LYS A 17 5.14 -0.64 -5.05
N PRO A 18 5.03 -1.38 -6.16
CA PRO A 18 4.36 -2.67 -6.18
C PRO A 18 4.87 -3.58 -5.04
N GLY A 19 3.96 -4.32 -4.42
CA GLY A 19 4.24 -5.12 -3.22
C GLY A 19 4.17 -4.35 -1.90
N THR A 20 3.90 -3.04 -1.90
CA THR A 20 3.67 -2.26 -0.67
C THR A 20 2.30 -2.57 -0.07
N ALA A 21 2.26 -2.82 1.24
CA ALA A 21 1.04 -2.96 2.01
C ALA A 21 0.39 -1.60 2.29
N ILE A 22 -0.89 -1.45 1.92
CA ILE A 22 -1.66 -0.20 1.98
C ILE A 22 -2.88 -0.37 2.89
N LEU A 23 -3.17 0.66 3.69
CA LEU A 23 -4.45 0.83 4.36
C LEU A 23 -5.32 1.78 3.53
N TYR A 24 -6.48 1.31 3.08
CA TYR A 24 -7.41 2.11 2.30
C TYR A 24 -8.84 1.87 2.78
N ASN A 25 -9.55 2.93 3.19
CA ASN A 25 -10.90 2.84 3.77
C ASN A 25 -11.00 1.80 4.91
N GLY A 26 -9.99 1.75 5.79
CA GLY A 26 -9.95 0.81 6.91
C GLY A 26 -9.63 -0.64 6.52
N ARG A 27 -9.31 -0.91 5.25
CA ARG A 27 -9.01 -2.26 4.73
C ARG A 27 -7.58 -2.39 4.22
N TYR A 28 -7.06 -3.60 4.33
CA TYR A 28 -5.75 -3.98 3.84
C TYR A 28 -5.76 -4.26 2.33
N TYR A 29 -4.81 -3.68 1.60
CA TYR A 29 -4.52 -3.99 0.20
C TYR A 29 -3.03 -4.14 -0.05
N MET A 30 -2.69 -4.83 -1.14
CA MET A 30 -1.34 -4.87 -1.69
C MET A 30 -1.27 -4.04 -2.96
N ALA A 31 -0.32 -3.11 -3.03
CA ALA A 31 0.00 -2.37 -4.25
C ALA A 31 0.37 -3.35 -5.37
N SER A 32 -0.31 -3.29 -6.51
CA SER A 32 0.00 -4.12 -7.68
C SER A 32 0.72 -3.34 -8.78
N ALA A 33 0.39 -2.06 -8.96
CA ALA A 33 1.01 -1.20 -9.97
C ALA A 33 0.85 0.26 -9.58
N ASN A 34 1.88 1.06 -9.75
CA ASN A 34 1.83 2.51 -9.60
C ASN A 34 2.22 3.13 -10.94
N VAL A 35 1.26 3.76 -11.60
CA VAL A 35 1.43 4.39 -12.92
C VAL A 35 1.02 5.85 -12.82
N ASN A 36 1.41 6.68 -13.81
CA ASN A 36 1.32 8.14 -13.77
C ASN A 36 0.08 8.70 -13.04
N ASN A 37 -1.11 8.16 -13.32
CA ASN A 37 -2.38 8.72 -12.82
C ASN A 37 -3.11 7.86 -11.78
N ALA A 38 -2.57 6.73 -11.36
CA ALA A 38 -3.24 5.86 -10.41
C ALA A 38 -2.32 4.83 -9.76
N LEU A 39 -2.64 4.52 -8.50
CA LEU A 39 -2.17 3.35 -7.79
C LEU A 39 -3.24 2.26 -7.85
N TYR A 40 -2.90 1.13 -8.43
CA TYR A 40 -3.72 -0.08 -8.42
C TYR A 40 -3.31 -0.94 -7.24
N ALA A 41 -4.31 -1.46 -6.52
CA ALA A 41 -4.09 -2.36 -5.40
C ALA A 41 -5.14 -3.47 -5.39
N HIS A 42 -4.84 -4.56 -4.68
CA HIS A 42 -5.73 -5.72 -4.60
C HIS A 42 -5.75 -6.30 -3.19
N SER A 43 -6.88 -6.90 -2.84
CA SER A 43 -7.04 -7.77 -1.69
C SER A 43 -7.32 -9.20 -2.19
N LEU A 44 -7.70 -10.10 -1.28
CA LEU A 44 -8.12 -11.45 -1.66
C LEU A 44 -9.42 -11.48 -2.47
N ILE A 45 -10.25 -10.42 -2.37
CA ILE A 45 -11.63 -10.44 -2.90
C ILE A 45 -11.91 -9.33 -3.91
N GLU A 46 -11.07 -8.30 -4.00
CA GLU A 46 -11.32 -7.16 -4.89
C GLU A 46 -10.04 -6.50 -5.39
N LYS A 47 -10.19 -5.69 -6.44
CA LYS A 47 -9.16 -4.80 -6.98
C LYS A 47 -9.67 -3.38 -6.95
N ILE A 48 -8.80 -2.44 -6.59
CA ILE A 48 -9.14 -1.02 -6.46
C ILE A 48 -8.17 -0.14 -7.25
N ARG A 49 -8.65 1.06 -7.59
CA ARG A 49 -7.88 2.13 -8.20
C ARG A 49 -7.93 3.34 -7.27
N ILE A 50 -6.76 3.82 -6.85
CA ILE A 50 -6.61 4.97 -5.97
C ILE A 50 -5.95 6.10 -6.76
N ILE A 51 -6.58 7.28 -6.73
CA ILE A 51 -6.09 8.51 -7.39
C ILE A 51 -5.64 9.59 -6.40
N SER A 52 -5.68 9.29 -5.10
CA SER A 52 -5.18 10.20 -4.05
C SER A 52 -3.67 10.36 -4.15
N ASP A 53 -3.17 11.58 -3.93
CA ASP A 53 -1.73 11.87 -3.91
C ASP A 53 -1.05 11.39 -2.64
N ALA A 54 -1.79 11.17 -1.56
CA ALA A 54 -1.29 10.60 -0.32
C ALA A 54 -1.90 9.22 -0.06
N ILE A 55 -1.06 8.25 0.28
CA ILE A 55 -1.42 6.85 0.51
C ILE A 55 -0.96 6.45 1.90
N GLU A 56 -1.87 5.87 2.67
CA GLU A 56 -1.53 5.31 3.98
C GLU A 56 -0.93 3.90 3.80
N VAL A 57 0.33 3.73 4.20
CA VAL A 57 1.07 2.47 4.07
C VAL A 57 1.37 1.87 5.43
N TYR A 58 1.39 0.54 5.49
CA TYR A 58 1.86 -0.17 6.68
C TYR A 58 3.38 -0.09 6.80
N LEU A 59 3.90 -0.02 8.03
CA LEU A 59 5.33 0.06 8.30
C LEU A 59 5.91 -1.26 8.79
N ASN A 60 7.16 -1.53 8.42
CA ASN A 60 7.97 -2.61 8.99
C ASN A 60 8.66 -2.16 10.30
N ASN A 61 9.45 -3.06 10.91
CA ASN A 61 10.16 -2.79 12.17
C ASN A 61 11.24 -1.70 12.09
N LYS A 62 11.54 -1.18 10.90
CA LYS A 62 12.49 -0.08 10.66
C LYS A 62 11.77 1.24 10.38
N GLY A 63 10.44 1.30 10.50
CA GLY A 63 9.64 2.48 10.15
C GLY A 63 9.59 2.76 8.63
N GLN A 64 9.94 1.77 7.81
CA GLN A 64 9.88 1.88 6.35
C GLN A 64 8.61 1.18 5.82
N PRO A 65 8.14 1.52 4.60
CA PRO A 65 7.01 0.83 3.99
C PRO A 65 7.19 -0.69 4.01
N LEU A 66 6.15 -1.40 4.46
CA LEU A 66 6.11 -2.85 4.49
C LEU A 66 5.90 -3.36 3.07
N ILE A 67 6.98 -3.84 2.46
CA ILE A 67 6.96 -4.40 1.11
C ILE A 67 7.09 -5.91 1.20
N SER A 68 6.16 -6.64 0.58
CA SER A 68 6.28 -8.08 0.36
C SER A 68 6.53 -8.32 -1.13
N PRO A 69 7.39 -9.28 -1.50
CA PRO A 69 7.46 -9.73 -2.89
C PRO A 69 6.06 -10.14 -3.36
N ALA A 70 5.69 -9.69 -4.56
CA ALA A 70 4.47 -10.09 -5.24
C ALA A 70 4.59 -11.52 -5.78
#